data_AF-A0A7D6E9W9-F1
#
_entry.id   AF-A0A7D6E9W9-F1
#
_cell.length_a   1.000
_cell.length_b   1.000
_cell.length_c   1.000
_cell.angle_alpha   90.00
_cell.angle_beta   90.00
_cell.angle_gamma   90.00
#
_symmetry.space_group_name_H-M   'P 1'
#
loop_
_entity.id
_entity.type
_entity.pdbx_description
1 polymer ?
#
loop_
_entity_poly.entity_id
_entity_poly.type
_entity_poly.pdbx_seq_one_letter_code
_entity_poly.pdbx_strand_id
1 'polypeptide(L)'
;MRSTNVVGAPLVAAGLIGGLVTAPPASAYNPAINGTYTATQIGDWARTRTVYHDEPVVRSTWTITTACTTAQDCTGMVVSDQGWSAPVVMHDGSNWYLKRDIPNWQTCEDGTTWTGHDSFYFYPADPVTGENTLGSPVLAGREHTSSASGACGVNAPLYIEQPFRLDKIG
;
A
#
# COMPACT_ATOMS: atom_id res chain seq x y z
N MET A 1 -50.24 39.12 -69.82
CA MET A 1 -50.98 38.98 -68.56
C MET A 1 -50.98 37.51 -68.17
N ARG A 2 -50.67 37.22 -66.89
CA ARG A 2 -51.00 35.98 -66.15
C ARG A 2 -50.30 34.68 -66.62
N SER A 3 -49.79 33.79 -65.77
CA SER A 3 -49.55 33.77 -64.32
C SER A 3 -48.65 32.55 -64.08
N THR A 4 -47.57 32.72 -63.34
CA THR A 4 -46.79 31.64 -62.73
C THR A 4 -47.63 30.96 -61.66
N ASN A 5 -47.62 29.63 -61.55
CA ASN A 5 -47.80 28.95 -60.25
C ASN A 5 -47.40 27.46 -60.24
N VAL A 6 -46.99 27.06 -59.03
CA VAL A 6 -46.79 25.72 -58.46
C VAL A 6 -45.36 25.17 -58.51
N VAL A 7 -44.57 25.52 -57.49
CA VAL A 7 -43.46 24.71 -56.97
C VAL A 7 -43.98 24.02 -55.70
N GLY A 8 -44.16 22.70 -55.76
CA GLY A 8 -44.30 21.86 -54.57
C GLY A 8 -42.93 21.35 -54.16
N ALA A 9 -42.51 21.62 -52.93
CA ALA A 9 -41.32 21.03 -52.33
C ALA A 9 -41.76 20.01 -51.26
N PRO A 10 -41.37 18.73 -51.34
CA PRO A 10 -41.57 17.82 -50.23
C PRO A 10 -40.50 18.10 -49.16
N LEU A 11 -40.96 18.34 -47.93
CA LEU A 11 -40.16 18.36 -46.72
C LEU A 11 -39.55 16.97 -46.51
N VAL A 12 -38.23 16.85 -46.53
CA VAL A 12 -37.52 15.68 -46.00
C VAL A 12 -36.80 16.11 -44.73
N ALA A 13 -37.48 15.94 -43.59
CA ALA A 13 -36.85 15.98 -42.28
C ALA A 13 -36.34 14.57 -41.96
N ALA A 14 -35.08 14.28 -42.30
CA ALA A 14 -34.42 13.07 -41.82
C ALA A 14 -33.91 13.32 -40.39
N GLY A 15 -34.57 12.70 -39.41
CA GLY A 15 -34.23 12.81 -38.00
C GLY A 15 -32.88 12.17 -37.67
N LEU A 16 -31.99 12.94 -37.05
CA LEU A 16 -30.82 12.43 -36.34
C LEU A 16 -31.30 11.82 -35.02
N ILE A 17 -31.58 10.51 -35.01
CA ILE A 17 -31.72 9.76 -33.75
C ILE A 17 -30.29 9.54 -33.23
N GLY A 18 -29.82 10.49 -32.42
CA GLY A 18 -28.58 10.36 -31.67
C GLY A 18 -28.65 9.17 -30.74
N GLY A 19 -27.77 8.18 -30.95
CA GLY A 19 -27.55 7.10 -29.99
C GLY A 19 -26.99 7.69 -28.70
N LEU A 20 -27.84 7.84 -27.69
CA LEU A 20 -27.41 8.05 -26.31
C LEU A 20 -26.76 6.75 -25.84
N VAL A 21 -25.47 6.58 -26.13
CA VAL A 21 -24.63 5.60 -25.44
C VAL A 21 -24.53 6.11 -24.00
N THR A 22 -25.34 5.55 -23.11
CA THR A 22 -25.20 5.79 -21.67
C THR A 22 -23.80 5.31 -21.29
N ALA A 23 -22.93 6.23 -20.88
CA ALA A 23 -21.63 5.86 -20.34
C ALA A 23 -21.85 4.90 -19.15
N PRO A 24 -21.05 3.82 -19.03
CA PRO A 24 -21.16 2.93 -17.88
C PRO A 24 -20.98 3.73 -16.58
N PRO A 25 -21.68 3.37 -15.51
CA PRO A 25 -21.51 4.03 -14.22
C PRO A 25 -20.05 3.91 -13.78
N ALA A 26 -19.44 5.04 -13.40
CA ALA A 26 -18.09 5.04 -12.85
C ALA A 26 -18.12 4.35 -11.47
N SER A 27 -17.51 3.18 -11.35
CA SER A 27 -17.23 2.55 -10.05
C SER A 27 -15.84 2.95 -9.59
N ALA A 28 -15.76 3.58 -8.42
CA ALA A 28 -14.46 3.79 -7.77
C ALA A 28 -13.93 2.46 -7.24
N TYR A 29 -12.65 2.17 -7.51
CA TYR A 29 -11.95 1.06 -6.86
C TYR A 29 -11.90 1.31 -5.35
N ASN A 30 -12.10 0.27 -4.55
CA ASN A 30 -11.95 0.33 -3.10
C ASN A 30 -10.52 -0.08 -2.72
N PRO A 31 -9.66 0.85 -2.27
CA PRO A 31 -8.29 0.53 -1.93
C PRO A 31 -8.12 -0.16 -0.58
N ALA A 32 -9.16 -0.32 0.23
CA ALA A 32 -9.06 -0.95 1.55
C ALA A 32 -8.48 -2.37 1.49
N ILE A 33 -7.49 -2.66 2.36
CA ILE A 33 -6.74 -3.92 2.42
C ILE A 33 -7.20 -4.82 3.56
N ASN A 34 -8.52 -4.92 3.75
CA ASN A 34 -9.09 -5.65 4.88
C ASN A 34 -8.88 -7.16 4.73
N GLY A 35 -8.41 -7.80 5.81
CA GLY A 35 -8.26 -9.25 5.88
C GLY A 35 -7.15 -9.70 6.81
N THR A 36 -6.85 -10.99 6.71
CA THR A 36 -5.75 -11.63 7.42
C THR A 36 -4.62 -11.89 6.44
N TYR A 37 -3.38 -11.67 6.87
CA TYR A 37 -2.19 -11.78 6.03
C TYR A 37 -1.09 -12.56 6.75
N THR A 38 -0.33 -13.34 5.99
CA THR A 38 1.00 -13.78 6.42
C THR A 38 1.98 -12.66 6.11
N ALA A 39 2.56 -12.07 7.15
CA ALA A 39 3.57 -11.04 7.06
C ALA A 39 4.96 -11.67 7.19
N THR A 40 5.80 -11.47 6.17
CA THR A 40 7.15 -12.01 6.09
C THR A 40 8.17 -10.88 5.95
N GLN A 41 9.04 -10.76 6.94
CA GLN A 41 10.26 -9.96 6.88
C GLN A 41 11.38 -10.87 6.36
N ILE A 42 11.95 -10.52 5.21
CA ILE A 42 12.86 -11.38 4.46
C ILE A 42 14.30 -11.02 4.83
N GLY A 43 14.73 -11.50 5.99
CA GLY A 43 16.03 -11.17 6.57
C GLY A 43 17.24 -11.63 5.74
N ASP A 44 17.09 -12.61 4.83
CA ASP A 44 18.16 -13.08 3.93
C ASP A 44 18.70 -11.99 2.98
N TRP A 45 18.00 -10.86 2.86
CA TRP A 45 18.39 -9.71 2.02
C TRP A 45 18.45 -8.41 2.82
N ALA A 46 18.64 -8.51 4.14
CA ALA A 46 18.76 -7.36 5.01
C ALA A 46 20.03 -6.55 4.68
N ARG A 47 19.97 -5.26 5.01
CA ARG A 47 21.07 -4.33 4.82
C ARG A 47 21.25 -3.47 6.06
N THR A 48 22.50 -3.33 6.49
CA THR A 48 22.94 -2.29 7.41
C THR A 48 23.89 -1.36 6.68
N ARG A 49 23.56 -0.07 6.61
CA ARG A 49 24.36 0.94 5.89
C ARG A 49 24.73 0.48 4.47
N THR A 50 23.72 0.03 3.72
CA THR A 50 23.82 -0.49 2.34
C THR A 50 24.65 -1.76 2.14
N VAL A 51 25.22 -2.34 3.20
CA VAL A 51 25.92 -3.63 3.16
C VAL A 51 24.93 -4.74 3.46
N TYR A 52 24.88 -5.75 2.58
CA TYR A 52 24.03 -6.92 2.78
C TYR A 52 24.57 -7.83 3.87
N HIS A 53 23.67 -8.38 4.66
CA HIS A 53 23.90 -9.47 5.59
C HIS A 53 22.59 -10.19 5.86
N ASP A 54 22.67 -11.37 6.47
CA ASP A 54 21.49 -12.12 6.85
C ASP A 54 20.97 -11.63 8.20
N GLU A 55 19.66 -11.46 8.29
CA GLU A 55 18.87 -11.35 9.52
C GLU A 55 17.88 -12.54 9.59
N PRO A 56 17.32 -12.86 10.76
CA PRO A 56 16.30 -13.90 10.85
C PRO A 56 15.08 -13.57 9.97
N VAL A 57 14.60 -14.55 9.19
CA VAL A 57 13.32 -14.43 8.50
C VAL A 57 12.19 -14.50 9.53
N VAL A 58 11.50 -13.39 9.75
CA VAL A 58 10.39 -13.30 10.71
C VAL A 58 9.06 -13.44 9.98
N ARG A 59 8.27 -14.45 10.36
CA ARG A 59 6.88 -14.64 9.89
C ARG A 59 5.90 -14.41 11.02
N SER A 60 4.81 -13.70 10.72
CA SER A 60 3.73 -13.38 11.66
C SER A 60 2.39 -13.31 10.92
N THR A 61 1.31 -13.40 11.67
CA THR A 61 -0.05 -13.25 11.16
C THR A 61 -0.57 -11.86 11.49
N TRP A 62 -0.97 -11.10 10.48
CA TRP A 62 -1.49 -9.74 10.61
C TRP A 62 -2.98 -9.73 10.28
N THR A 63 -3.79 -9.22 11.19
CA THR A 63 -5.18 -8.84 10.91
C THR A 63 -5.23 -7.35 10.64
N ILE A 64 -5.62 -6.98 9.42
CA ILE A 64 -5.64 -5.59 8.95
C ILE A 64 -7.08 -5.14 8.78
N THR A 65 -7.41 -4.01 9.42
CA THR A 65 -8.71 -3.34 9.28
C THR A 65 -8.50 -1.87 8.91
N THR A 66 -9.04 -1.46 7.78
CA THR A 66 -8.87 -0.15 7.14
C THR A 66 -10.20 0.38 6.65
N ALA A 67 -10.32 1.70 6.66
CA ALA A 67 -11.43 2.46 6.10
C ALA A 67 -10.87 3.66 5.32
N CYS A 68 -11.52 3.97 4.20
CA CYS A 68 -11.05 4.97 3.26
C CYS A 68 -12.05 6.12 3.17
N THR A 69 -11.56 7.35 3.34
CA THR A 69 -12.36 8.57 3.15
C THR A 69 -12.37 9.00 1.69
N THR A 70 -11.27 8.73 0.97
CA THR A 70 -11.14 8.92 -0.48
C THR A 70 -10.46 7.70 -1.10
N ALA A 71 -10.35 7.65 -2.42
CA ALA A 71 -9.55 6.63 -3.10
C ALA A 71 -8.04 6.78 -2.85
N GLN A 72 -7.60 7.86 -2.20
CA GLN A 72 -6.20 8.18 -1.92
C GLN A 72 -5.87 8.08 -0.43
N ASP A 73 -6.85 8.39 0.42
CA ASP A 73 -6.71 8.50 1.87
C ASP A 73 -7.44 7.37 2.59
N CYS A 74 -6.67 6.50 3.21
CA CYS A 74 -7.17 5.44 4.08
C CYS A 74 -6.41 5.42 5.40
N THR A 75 -7.11 5.01 6.45
CA THR A 75 -6.54 4.79 7.77
C THR A 75 -7.06 3.48 8.34
N GLY A 76 -6.30 2.89 9.24
CA GLY A 76 -6.67 1.63 9.83
C GLY A 76 -5.74 1.20 10.94
N MET A 77 -5.92 -0.05 11.36
CA MET A 77 -5.13 -0.72 12.38
C MET A 77 -4.68 -2.08 11.88
N VAL A 78 -3.46 -2.43 12.26
CA VAL A 78 -2.91 -3.78 12.15
C VAL A 78 -2.80 -4.37 13.54
N VAL A 79 -3.23 -5.61 13.68
CA VAL A 79 -3.04 -6.43 14.89
C VAL A 79 -2.22 -7.65 14.50
N SER A 80 -1.08 -7.85 15.15
CA SER A 80 -0.23 -9.03 14.94
C SER A 80 -0.44 -10.07 16.02
N ASP A 81 -0.37 -11.34 15.63
CA ASP A 81 -0.25 -12.49 16.53
C ASP A 81 0.98 -12.45 17.46
N GLN A 82 1.96 -11.59 17.19
CA GLN A 82 3.10 -11.31 18.07
C GLN A 82 2.77 -10.35 19.22
N GLY A 83 1.50 -9.99 19.41
CA GLY A 83 1.03 -9.25 20.59
C GLY A 83 1.16 -7.72 20.50
N TRP A 84 1.34 -7.16 19.30
CA TRP A 84 1.39 -5.73 19.07
C TRP A 84 0.30 -5.27 18.09
N SER A 85 -0.03 -3.98 18.15
CA SER A 85 -0.91 -3.33 17.19
C SER A 85 -0.37 -1.96 16.81
N ALA A 86 -0.57 -1.53 15.57
CA ALA A 86 -0.10 -0.24 15.09
C ALA A 86 -1.07 0.37 14.06
N PRO A 87 -1.12 1.71 13.95
CA PRO A 87 -1.88 2.36 12.90
C PRO A 87 -1.24 2.12 11.54
N VAL A 88 -2.07 1.97 10.52
CA VAL A 88 -1.66 1.87 9.12
C VAL A 88 -2.40 2.93 8.30
N VAL A 89 -1.69 3.62 7.41
CA VAL A 89 -2.23 4.74 6.62
C VAL A 89 -1.82 4.66 5.16
N MET A 90 -2.62 5.23 4.29
CA MET A 90 -2.33 5.47 2.88
C MET A 90 -2.79 6.89 2.53
N HIS A 91 -1.99 7.64 1.78
CA HIS A 91 -2.26 9.05 1.40
C HIS A 91 -2.11 9.32 -0.10
N ASP A 92 -1.74 8.32 -0.89
CA ASP A 92 -1.41 8.45 -2.31
C ASP A 92 -2.10 7.41 -3.21
N GLY A 93 -3.09 6.69 -2.65
CA GLY A 93 -3.88 5.70 -3.39
C GLY A 93 -3.19 4.37 -3.68
N SER A 94 -1.94 4.17 -3.26
CA SER A 94 -1.24 2.91 -3.56
C SER A 94 -0.32 2.40 -2.45
N ASN A 95 0.30 3.29 -1.69
CA ASN A 95 1.34 2.94 -0.73
C ASN A 95 0.83 3.04 0.71
N TRP A 96 1.04 1.95 1.43
CA TRP A 96 0.69 1.81 2.84
C TRP A 96 1.91 2.00 3.72
N TYR A 97 1.69 2.71 4.82
CA TYR A 97 2.70 3.03 5.81
C TYR A 97 2.23 2.56 7.18
N LEU A 98 3.09 1.85 7.89
CA LEU A 98 2.88 1.46 9.29
C LEU A 98 4.13 1.79 10.08
N LYS A 99 3.97 2.33 11.28
CA LYS A 99 5.08 2.61 12.20
C LYS A 99 4.79 2.06 13.58
N ARG A 100 5.80 1.49 14.23
CA ARG A 100 5.72 1.00 15.61
C ARG A 100 7.06 1.14 16.31
N ASP A 101 7.01 1.09 17.63
CA ASP A 101 8.22 1.01 18.45
C ASP A 101 8.42 -0.42 18.96
N ILE A 102 9.67 -0.88 18.96
CA ILE A 102 10.10 -2.16 19.50
C ILE A 102 10.94 -1.89 20.74
N PRO A 103 10.42 -2.17 21.95
CA PRO A 103 11.20 -1.95 23.18
C PRO A 103 12.39 -2.91 23.24
N ASN A 104 13.52 -2.41 23.74
CA ASN A 104 14.75 -3.20 23.92
C ASN A 104 15.28 -3.88 22.65
N TRP A 105 15.12 -3.23 21.50
CA TRP A 105 15.53 -3.77 20.22
C TRP A 105 17.05 -3.80 20.04
N GLN A 106 17.71 -2.65 20.25
CA GLN A 106 19.16 -2.58 20.17
C GLN A 106 19.74 -2.83 21.56
N THR A 107 20.53 -3.89 21.68
CA THR A 107 21.31 -4.16 22.90
C THR A 107 22.77 -3.77 22.65
N CYS A 108 23.33 -2.94 23.52
CA CYS A 108 24.71 -2.47 23.46
C CYS A 108 25.66 -3.45 24.15
N GLU A 109 26.97 -3.30 23.90
CA GLU A 109 28.00 -4.17 24.51
C GLU A 109 28.05 -4.07 26.04
N ASP A 110 27.66 -2.93 26.60
CA ASP A 110 27.54 -2.70 28.04
C ASP A 110 26.24 -3.26 28.66
N GLY A 111 25.39 -3.91 27.84
CA GLY A 111 24.11 -4.48 28.24
C GLY A 111 22.95 -3.49 28.31
N THR A 112 23.17 -2.20 28.03
CA THR A 112 22.07 -1.23 27.92
C THR A 112 21.23 -1.51 26.68
N THR A 113 19.93 -1.18 26.75
CA THR A 113 18.98 -1.43 25.67
C THR A 113 18.30 -0.14 25.21
N TRP A 114 18.04 -0.06 23.90
CA TRP A 114 17.39 1.08 23.27
C TRP A 114 16.18 0.63 22.46
N THR A 115 15.16 1.47 22.43
CA THR A 115 13.97 1.27 21.59
C THR A 115 14.35 1.37 20.11
N GLY A 116 13.86 0.43 19.31
CA GLY A 116 13.89 0.47 17.86
C GLY A 116 12.61 1.11 17.33
N HIS A 117 12.75 1.94 16.30
CA HIS A 117 11.66 2.54 15.55
C HIS A 117 11.52 1.78 14.24
N ASP A 118 10.48 0.98 14.15
CA ASP A 118 10.19 0.08 13.03
C ASP A 118 9.14 0.71 12.12
N SER A 119 9.39 0.66 10.82
CA SER A 119 8.58 1.32 9.80
C SER A 119 8.47 0.44 8.57
N PHE A 120 7.23 0.16 8.19
CA PHE A 120 6.87 -0.62 7.02
C PHE A 120 6.33 0.30 5.94
N TYR A 121 6.74 0.00 4.71
CA TYR A 121 6.21 0.55 3.48
C TYR A 121 5.82 -0.60 2.57
N PHE A 122 4.58 -0.65 2.08
CA PHE A 122 4.15 -1.72 1.19
C PHE A 122 3.02 -1.30 0.25
N TYR A 123 2.90 -1.97 -0.88
CA TYR A 123 1.93 -1.68 -1.94
C TYR A 123 1.42 -2.98 -2.55
N PRO A 124 0.19 -3.00 -3.10
CA PRO A 124 -0.34 -4.18 -3.77
C PRO A 124 0.48 -4.46 -5.03
N ALA A 125 1.00 -5.68 -5.15
CA ALA A 125 1.97 -6.03 -6.18
C ALA A 125 1.55 -7.31 -6.90
N ASP A 126 1.75 -7.37 -8.21
CA ASP A 126 1.55 -8.59 -8.97
C ASP A 126 2.45 -9.70 -8.39
N PRO A 127 1.91 -10.91 -8.10
CA PRO A 127 2.67 -11.97 -7.44
C PRO A 127 3.87 -12.49 -8.25
N VAL A 128 3.86 -12.29 -9.58
CA VAL A 128 4.87 -12.79 -10.52
C VAL A 128 5.85 -11.69 -10.90
N THR A 129 5.36 -10.51 -11.29
CA THR A 129 6.22 -9.42 -11.80
C THR A 129 6.68 -8.46 -10.70
N GLY A 130 5.97 -8.40 -9.57
CA GLY A 130 6.19 -7.42 -8.51
C GLY A 130 5.73 -6.00 -8.87
N GLU A 131 5.08 -5.81 -10.02
CA GLU A 131 4.57 -4.50 -10.43
C GLU A 131 3.38 -4.06 -9.58
N ASN A 132 3.30 -2.76 -9.29
CA ASN A 132 2.19 -2.21 -8.50
C ASN A 132 0.86 -2.43 -9.23
N THR A 133 0.02 -3.30 -8.66
CA THR A 133 -1.22 -3.78 -9.26
C THR A 133 -2.32 -3.73 -8.21
N LEU A 134 -3.24 -2.78 -8.38
CA LEU A 134 -4.38 -2.62 -7.48
C LEU A 134 -5.22 -3.90 -7.41
N GLY A 135 -5.73 -4.21 -6.22
CA GLY A 135 -6.53 -5.40 -5.96
C GLY A 135 -5.74 -6.70 -5.79
N SER A 136 -4.40 -6.66 -5.89
CA SER A 136 -3.58 -7.85 -5.68
C SER A 136 -3.74 -8.42 -4.25
N PRO A 137 -3.83 -9.75 -4.10
CA PRO A 137 -3.80 -10.41 -2.79
C PRO A 137 -2.40 -10.40 -2.14
N VAL A 138 -1.38 -9.98 -2.88
CA VAL A 138 0.01 -9.88 -2.43
C VAL A 138 0.38 -8.42 -2.31
N LEU A 139 1.07 -8.05 -1.22
CA LEU A 139 1.68 -6.75 -1.07
C LEU A 139 3.19 -6.91 -0.91
N ALA A 140 3.94 -6.17 -1.73
CA ALA A 140 5.38 -6.10 -1.66
C ALA A 140 5.80 -4.81 -0.95
N GLY A 141 6.91 -4.84 -0.24
CA GLY A 141 7.32 -3.72 0.58
C GLY A 141 8.73 -3.82 1.12
N ARG A 142 9.04 -2.89 2.02
CA ARG A 142 10.25 -2.87 2.82
C ARG A 142 9.91 -2.59 4.28
N GLU A 143 10.65 -3.22 5.16
CA GLU A 143 10.72 -2.91 6.57
C GLU A 143 12.04 -2.19 6.82
N HIS A 144 12.04 -1.21 7.71
CA HIS A 144 13.26 -0.68 8.27
C HIS A 144 13.07 -0.42 9.76
N THR A 145 14.03 -0.90 10.55
CA THR A 145 14.13 -0.60 11.97
C THR A 145 15.37 0.23 12.25
N SER A 146 15.19 1.30 13.03
CA SER A 146 16.28 2.21 13.40
C SER A 146 16.31 2.54 14.89
N SER A 147 17.50 2.71 15.45
CA SER A 147 17.67 3.24 16.81
C SER A 147 17.75 4.77 16.80
N ALA A 148 17.63 5.40 17.98
CA ALA A 148 18.00 6.80 18.12
C ALA A 148 19.49 7.04 17.83
N SER A 149 19.83 8.22 17.30
CA SER A 149 21.25 8.63 17.18
C SER A 149 21.86 8.78 18.58
N GLY A 150 23.11 8.34 18.76
CA GLY A 150 23.78 8.30 20.06
C GLY A 150 23.51 7.02 20.86
N ALA A 151 22.61 6.15 20.41
CA ALA A 151 22.43 4.83 21.00
C ALA A 151 23.76 4.04 20.95
N CYS A 152 24.06 3.31 22.02
CA CYS A 152 25.32 2.62 22.23
C CYS A 152 26.58 3.49 22.09
N GLY A 153 26.48 4.81 22.33
CA GLY A 153 27.61 5.74 22.22
C GLY A 153 28.07 5.99 20.78
N VAL A 154 27.29 5.58 19.77
CA VAL A 154 27.60 5.77 18.35
C VAL A 154 26.78 6.93 17.79
N ASN A 155 27.43 7.93 17.20
CA ASN A 155 26.78 9.09 16.55
C ASN A 155 26.19 8.75 15.17
N ALA A 156 25.77 7.50 14.97
CA ALA A 156 25.06 7.04 13.79
C ALA A 156 24.10 5.95 14.26
N PRO A 157 22.80 6.06 13.96
CA PRO A 157 21.84 5.04 14.37
C PRO A 157 22.19 3.68 13.74
N LEU A 158 21.87 2.61 14.45
CA LEU A 158 21.75 1.31 13.81
C LEU A 158 20.51 1.40 12.92
N TYR A 159 20.67 1.13 11.63
CA TYR A 159 19.60 1.15 10.64
C TYR A 159 19.67 -0.14 9.85
N ILE A 160 18.67 -0.99 10.05
CA ILE A 160 18.49 -2.26 9.35
C ILE A 160 17.29 -2.10 8.43
N GLU A 161 17.45 -2.45 7.16
CA GLU A 161 16.37 -2.45 6.16
C GLU A 161 16.33 -3.79 5.46
N GLN A 162 15.13 -4.35 5.28
CA GLN A 162 14.94 -5.64 4.60
C GLN A 162 13.68 -5.64 3.73
N PRO A 163 13.59 -6.55 2.74
CA PRO A 163 12.36 -6.74 1.98
C PRO A 163 11.23 -7.27 2.87
N PHE A 164 10.02 -6.82 2.59
CA PHE A 164 8.82 -7.20 3.31
C PHE A 164 7.74 -7.67 2.35
N ARG A 165 6.95 -8.66 2.76
CA ARG A 165 5.84 -9.20 1.97
C ARG A 165 4.64 -9.52 2.84
N LEU A 166 3.45 -9.20 2.33
CA LEU A 166 2.18 -9.67 2.85
C LEU A 166 1.53 -10.59 1.82
N ASP A 167 1.09 -11.75 2.26
CA ASP A 167 0.26 -12.66 1.48
C ASP A 167 -1.09 -12.81 2.17
N LYS A 168 -2.19 -12.44 1.50
CA LYS A 168 -3.53 -12.58 2.06
C LYS A 168 -3.85 -14.06 2.28
N ILE A 169 -4.39 -14.38 3.46
CA ILE A 169 -4.80 -15.73 3.85
C ILE A 169 -6.29 -15.74 4.23
N GLY A 170 -7.02 -16.75 3.72
CA GLY A 170 -8.48 -16.87 3.87
C GLY A 170 -9.22 -16.31 2.68
#